data_AF-A0A7C6U946-F1
#
_entry.id   AF-A0A7C6U946-F1
#
_cell.length_a   1.000
_cell.length_b   1.000
_cell.length_c   1.000
_cell.angle_alpha   90.00
_cell.angle_beta   90.00
_cell.angle_gamma   90.00
#
_symmetry.space_group_name_H-M   'P 1'
#
loop_
_entity.id
_entity.type
_entity.pdbx_description
1 polymer ?
#
loop_
_entity_poly.entity_id
_entity_poly.type
_entity_poly.pdbx_seq_one_letter_code
_entity_poly.pdbx_strand_id
1 'polypeptide(L)'
;MQRTVATSLEERWDWADHGACTALPDLFYNAEDESKGVRRRKEEAAKRICGRCPVVEQCRHHAMANRELYGVWGGLSENERHRLAGRQRTG
;
A
#
# COMPACT_ATOMS: atom_id res chain seq x y z
N MET A 1 -35.98 4.71 -18.14
CA MET A 1 -34.75 3.99 -18.56
C MET A 1 -33.56 4.86 -18.17
N GLN A 2 -33.20 4.88 -16.88
CA GLN A 2 -32.11 5.73 -16.38
C GLN A 2 -30.96 4.80 -16.00
N ARG A 3 -29.98 4.66 -16.90
CA ARG A 3 -28.72 3.97 -16.61
C ARG A 3 -27.85 4.96 -15.83
N THR A 4 -27.88 4.85 -14.51
CA THR A 4 -27.03 5.60 -13.60
C THR A 4 -25.58 5.15 -13.80
N VAL A 5 -24.72 6.06 -14.27
CA VAL A 5 -23.27 5.84 -14.42
C VAL A 5 -22.59 6.25 -13.12
N ALA A 6 -22.88 5.55 -12.03
CA ALA A 6 -22.30 5.81 -10.69
C ALA A 6 -21.73 4.53 -10.05
N THR A 7 -21.29 3.57 -10.87
CA THR A 7 -20.85 2.22 -10.41
C THR A 7 -19.53 1.84 -11.07
N SER A 8 -18.50 2.69 -10.96
CA SER A 8 -17.18 2.36 -11.52
C SER A 8 -15.99 2.95 -10.78
N LEU A 9 -16.17 4.08 -10.09
CA LEU A 9 -15.12 4.67 -9.25
C LEU A 9 -15.33 4.36 -7.76
N GLU A 10 -16.58 4.28 -7.31
CA GLU A 10 -16.93 4.06 -5.89
C GLU A 10 -16.71 2.60 -5.46
N GLU A 11 -17.14 1.60 -6.24
CA GLU A 11 -16.93 0.17 -5.93
C GLU A 11 -15.45 -0.29 -5.93
N ARG A 12 -14.54 0.53 -6.47
CA ARG A 12 -13.14 0.12 -6.67
C ARG A 12 -12.32 0.19 -5.37
N TRP A 13 -12.89 0.73 -4.29
CA TRP A 13 -12.16 1.05 -3.07
C TRP A 13 -12.80 0.63 -1.74
N ASP A 14 -14.00 0.03 -1.74
CA ASP A 14 -14.70 -0.38 -0.51
C ASP A 14 -13.85 -1.27 0.43
N TRP A 15 -13.00 -2.13 -0.15
CA TRP A 15 -12.13 -2.98 0.64
C TRP A 15 -11.05 -2.18 1.41
N ALA A 16 -10.61 -1.02 0.92
CA ALA A 16 -9.51 -0.29 1.56
C ALA A 16 -9.96 0.39 2.86
N ASP A 17 -11.25 0.70 3.01
CA ASP A 17 -11.82 1.24 4.24
C ASP A 17 -11.70 0.23 5.40
N HIS A 18 -11.60 -1.07 5.09
CA HIS A 18 -11.33 -2.13 6.04
C HIS A 18 -9.83 -2.35 6.31
N GLY A 19 -8.96 -1.50 5.75
CA GLY A 19 -7.53 -1.55 5.95
C GLY A 19 -7.13 -1.16 7.38
N ALA A 20 -6.28 -1.96 8.02
CA ALA A 20 -5.69 -1.64 9.33
C ALA A 20 -4.77 -0.39 9.30
N CYS A 21 -4.46 0.13 8.11
CA CYS A 21 -3.63 1.31 7.89
C CYS A 21 -4.40 2.64 7.94
N THR A 22 -5.74 2.61 7.87
CA THR A 22 -6.59 3.81 7.69
C THR A 22 -6.38 4.87 8.77
N ALA A 23 -6.19 4.46 10.02
CA ALA A 23 -5.95 5.36 11.15
C ALA A 23 -4.47 5.72 11.38
N LEU A 24 -3.55 5.26 10.53
CA LEU A 24 -2.10 5.37 10.75
C LEU A 24 -1.32 5.82 9.49
N PRO A 25 -1.77 6.82 8.72
CA PRO A 25 -1.14 7.18 7.43
C PRO A 25 0.36 7.48 7.57
N ASP A 26 0.73 8.18 8.65
CA ASP A 26 2.13 8.53 8.93
C ASP A 26 3.03 7.31 9.07
N LEU A 27 2.51 6.15 9.49
CA LEU A 27 3.30 4.93 9.61
C LEU A 27 3.52 4.23 8.26
N PHE A 28 2.55 4.35 7.36
CA PHE A 28 2.52 3.64 6.09
C PHE A 28 3.16 4.42 4.96
N TYR A 29 3.22 5.75 5.06
CA TYR A 29 3.83 6.65 4.09
C TYR A 29 4.94 7.47 4.75
N ASN A 30 6.02 7.71 4.01
CA ASN A 30 7.17 8.44 4.52
C ASN A 30 7.22 9.85 3.93
N ALA A 31 7.67 10.82 4.71
CA ALA A 31 7.94 12.17 4.21
C ALA A 31 9.27 12.18 3.43
N GLU A 32 9.43 13.16 2.54
CA GLU A 32 10.59 13.24 1.64
C GLU A 32 11.92 13.46 2.39
N ASP A 33 11.89 14.13 3.52
CA ASP A 33 13.04 14.47 4.36
C ASP A 33 13.34 13.43 5.47
N GLU A 34 12.55 12.34 5.55
CA GLU A 34 12.78 11.30 6.55
C GLU A 34 14.07 10.51 6.28
N SER A 35 14.89 10.38 7.34
CA SER A 35 16.10 9.57 7.26
C SER A 35 15.81 8.11 6.88
N LYS A 36 16.75 7.47 6.15
CA LYS A 36 16.65 6.06 5.76
C LYS A 36 16.39 5.12 6.95
N GLY A 37 16.96 5.42 8.12
CA GLY A 37 16.77 4.63 9.34
C GLY A 37 15.36 4.75 9.93
N VAL A 38 14.78 5.96 9.93
CA VAL A 38 13.39 6.19 10.35
C VAL A 38 12.43 5.47 9.41
N ARG A 39 12.62 5.66 8.10
CA ARG A 39 11.84 4.98 7.06
C ARG A 39 11.84 3.45 7.25
N ARG A 40 13.01 2.84 7.44
CA ARG A 40 13.11 1.39 7.65
C ARG A 40 12.31 0.92 8.87
N ARG A 41 12.40 1.64 9.99
CA ARG A 41 11.64 1.29 11.22
C ARG A 41 10.14 1.40 11.01
N LYS A 42 9.68 2.46 10.32
CA LYS A 42 8.28 2.64 9.96
C LYS A 42 7.77 1.53 9.05
N GLU A 43 8.55 1.18 8.01
CA GLU A 43 8.24 0.07 7.12
C GLU A 43 8.11 -1.26 7.87
N GLU A 44 9.06 -1.60 8.74
CA GLU A 44 9.02 -2.82 9.55
C GLU A 44 7.79 -2.85 10.48
N ALA A 45 7.43 -1.71 11.09
CA ALA A 45 6.25 -1.60 11.91
C ALA A 45 4.93 -1.70 11.11
N ALA A 46 4.83 -1.03 9.96
CA ALA A 46 3.69 -1.12 9.05
C ALA A 46 3.47 -2.56 8.55
N LYS A 47 4.54 -3.28 8.19
CA LYS A 47 4.46 -4.69 7.77
C LYS A 47 3.89 -5.61 8.86
N ARG A 48 4.25 -5.38 10.14
CA ARG A 48 3.66 -6.14 11.26
C ARG A 48 2.16 -5.92 11.38
N ILE A 49 1.68 -4.70 11.11
CA ILE A 49 0.25 -4.39 11.10
C ILE A 49 -0.42 -5.05 9.89
N CYS A 50 0.18 -4.97 8.69
CA CYS A 50 -0.32 -5.65 7.50
C CYS A 50 -0.51 -7.16 7.71
N GLY A 51 0.37 -7.82 8.47
CA GLY A 51 0.28 -9.25 8.75
C GLY A 51 -1.00 -9.70 9.47
N ARG A 52 -1.77 -8.76 10.02
CA ARG A 52 -3.08 -9.01 10.67
C ARG A 52 -4.24 -8.31 9.97
N CYS A 53 -3.97 -7.65 8.84
CA CYS A 53 -4.96 -6.85 8.11
C CYS A 53 -5.88 -7.77 7.29
N PRO A 54 -7.22 -7.64 7.40
CA PRO A 54 -8.16 -8.53 6.71
C PRO A 54 -8.09 -8.41 5.18
N VAL A 55 -7.64 -7.27 4.67
CA VAL A 55 -7.59 -6.97 3.24
C VAL A 55 -6.17 -7.03 2.66
N VAL A 56 -5.22 -7.67 3.36
CA VAL A 56 -3.80 -7.69 3.00
C VAL A 56 -3.54 -8.21 1.58
N GLU A 57 -4.23 -9.26 1.17
CA GLU A 57 -4.05 -9.87 -0.17
C GLU A 57 -4.60 -8.98 -1.29
N GLN A 58 -5.81 -8.44 -1.11
CA GLN A 58 -6.41 -7.50 -2.06
C GLN A 58 -5.55 -6.23 -2.20
N CYS A 59 -5.08 -5.70 -1.07
CA CYS A 59 -4.16 -4.56 -1.01
C CYS A 59 -2.85 -4.83 -1.76
N ARG A 60 -2.25 -6.01 -1.56
CA ARG A 60 -1.01 -6.41 -2.24
C ARG A 60 -1.23 -6.49 -3.75
N HIS A 61 -2.30 -7.15 -4.18
CA HIS A 61 -2.61 -7.32 -5.60
C HIS A 61 -2.85 -5.96 -6.27
N HIS A 62 -3.63 -5.08 -5.63
CA HIS A 62 -3.87 -3.72 -6.10
C HIS A 62 -2.56 -2.94 -6.28
N ALA A 63 -1.70 -2.91 -5.25
CA ALA A 63 -0.45 -2.15 -5.28
C ALA A 63 0.52 -2.66 -6.36
N MET A 64 0.56 -3.99 -6.58
CA MET A 64 1.38 -4.59 -7.63
C MET A 64 0.84 -4.27 -9.03
N ALA A 65 -0.48 -4.36 -9.24
CA ALA A 65 -1.12 -4.07 -10.52
C ALA A 65 -0.98 -2.58 -10.91
N ASN A 66 -1.19 -1.68 -9.96
CA ASN A 66 -1.14 -0.23 -10.18
C ASN A 66 0.27 0.37 -10.06
N ARG A 67 1.27 -0.43 -9.68
CA ARG A 67 2.66 0.00 -9.49
C ARG A 67 2.76 1.15 -8.49
N GLU A 68 2.07 1.00 -7.36
CA GLU A 68 2.07 2.02 -6.31
C GLU A 68 3.50 2.37 -5.89
N LEU A 69 3.81 3.65 -5.95
CA LEU A 69 5.18 4.16 -5.93
C LEU A 69 5.74 4.32 -4.52
N TYR A 70 4.88 4.53 -3.52
CA TYR A 70 5.31 4.89 -2.17
C TYR A 70 4.64 4.06 -1.11
N GLY A 71 5.24 4.05 0.08
CA GLY A 71 4.67 3.46 1.29
C GLY A 71 4.62 1.92 1.31
N VAL A 72 4.05 1.40 2.39
CA VAL A 72 3.83 -0.03 2.61
C VAL A 72 2.43 -0.43 2.16
N TRP A 73 2.35 -1.42 1.29
CA TRP A 73 1.09 -1.96 0.77
C TRP A 73 1.08 -3.48 0.86
N GLY A 74 0.01 -4.05 1.39
CA GLY A 74 -0.16 -5.51 1.44
C GLY A 74 0.99 -6.26 2.13
N GLY A 75 1.66 -5.61 3.08
CA GLY A 75 2.84 -6.15 3.77
C GLY A 75 4.16 -6.01 3.03
N LEU A 76 4.23 -5.21 1.97
CA LEU A 76 5.43 -4.98 1.17
C LEU A 76 5.79 -3.50 1.14
N SER A 77 7.07 -3.16 1.35
CA SER A 77 7.57 -1.82 1.05
C SER A 77 7.74 -1.61 -0.45
N GLU A 78 7.89 -0.34 -0.86
CA GLU A 78 8.18 0.03 -2.25
C GLU A 78 9.30 -0.84 -2.83
N ASN A 79 10.45 -0.90 -2.15
CA ASN A 79 11.61 -1.65 -2.62
C ASN A 79 11.33 -3.14 -2.79
N GLU A 80 10.52 -3.75 -1.93
CA GLU A 80 10.14 -5.15 -2.06
C GLU A 80 9.21 -5.38 -3.26
N ARG A 81 8.23 -4.49 -3.47
CA ARG A 81 7.38 -4.53 -4.68
C ARG A 81 8.21 -4.40 -5.95
N HIS A 82 9.17 -3.48 -5.98
CA HIS A 82 10.10 -3.31 -7.10
C HIS A 82 10.93 -4.56 -7.37
N ARG A 83 11.49 -5.19 -6.32
CA ARG A 83 12.23 -6.46 -6.44
C ARG A 83 11.36 -7.59 -6.98
N LEU A 84 10.15 -7.76 -6.45
CA LEU A 84 9.19 -8.78 -6.91
C LEU A 84 8.76 -8.56 -8.36
N ALA A 85 8.65 -7.30 -8.79
CA ALA A 85 8.33 -6.95 -10.17
C ALA A 85 9.52 -7.12 -11.14
N GLY A 86 10.68 -7.61 -10.68
CA GLY A 86 11.90 -7.76 -11.48
C GLY A 86 12.58 -6.42 -11.82
N ARG A 87 12.20 -5.34 -11.15
CA ARG A 87 12.70 -3.97 -11.38
C ARG A 87 13.69 -3.62 -10.29
N GLN A 88 14.88 -4.20 -10.37
CA GLN A 88 15.98 -3.77 -9.50
C GLN A 88 16.35 -2.35 -9.89
N ARG A 89 16.17 -1.39 -8.98
CA ARG A 89 16.82 -0.08 -9.13
C ARG A 89 18.32 -0.35 -8.98
N THR A 90 19.06 -0.27 -10.07
CA THR A 90 20.49 -0.01 -10.00
C THR A 90 20.63 1.31 -9.26
N GLY A 91 21.35 1.28 -8.14
CA GLY A 91 21.46 2.40 -7.20
C GLY A 91 22.02 3.67 -7.85
#